data_AF-A0A093FWN9-F1
#
_entry.id   AF-A0A093FWN9-F1
#
_cell.length_a   1.000
_cell.length_b   1.000
_cell.length_c   1.000
_cell.angle_alpha   90.00
_cell.angle_beta   90.00
_cell.angle_gamma   90.00
#
_symmetry.space_group_name_H-M   'P 1'
#
loop_
_entity.id
_entity.type
_entity.pdbx_description
1 polymer ?
#
loop_
_entity_poly.entity_id
_entity_poly.type
_entity_poly.pdbx_seq_one_letter_code
_entity_poly.pdbx_strand_id
1 'polypeptide(L)' 'EADARRTVEESSRIQRGYGHYFDLCLTNDDLERTFSRLREAMDGLRAQPQWVPVSWVY' A
#
# COMPACT_ATOMS: atom_id res chain seq x y z
N GLU A 1 -18.90 -13.07 5.94
CA GLU A 1 -17.87 -13.33 6.97
C GLU A 1 -16.65 -14.10 6.45
N ALA A 2 -16.83 -15.21 5.72
CA ALA A 2 -15.72 -15.99 5.19
C ALA A 2 -14.78 -15.19 4.25
N ASP A 3 -15.33 -14.32 3.41
CA ASP A 3 -14.54 -13.54 2.46
C ASP A 3 -13.70 -12.44 3.13
N ALA A 4 -14.27 -11.71 4.10
CA ALA A 4 -13.53 -10.68 4.83
C ALA A 4 -12.35 -11.30 5.61
N ARG A 5 -12.57 -12.43 6.29
CA ARG A 5 -11.51 -13.14 7.00
C ARG A 5 -10.42 -13.63 6.05
N ARG A 6 -10.80 -14.21 4.91
CA ARG A 6 -9.85 -14.63 3.86
C ARG A 6 -9.01 -13.45 3.37
N THR A 7 -9.63 -12.29 3.12
CA THR A 7 -8.93 -11.08 2.71
C THR A 7 -7.92 -10.61 3.76
N VAL A 8 -8.26 -10.66 5.04
CA VAL A 8 -7.34 -10.30 6.13
C VAL A 8 -6.16 -11.26 6.22
N GLU A 9 -6.40 -12.57 6.10
CA GLU A 9 -5.36 -13.59 6.12
C GLU A 9 -4.38 -13.44 4.93
N GLU A 10 -4.92 -13.23 3.72
CA GLU A 10 -4.12 -13.01 2.52
C GLU A 10 -3.33 -11.70 2.58
N SER A 11 -3.96 -10.61 3.06
CA SER A 11 -3.27 -9.34 3.27
C SER A 11 -2.08 -9.50 4.23
N SER A 12 -2.29 -10.21 5.34
CA SER A 12 -1.25 -10.50 6.32
C SER A 12 -0.12 -11.36 5.73
N ARG A 13 -0.45 -12.32 4.86
CA ARG A 13 0.52 -13.17 4.16
C ARG A 13 1.39 -12.35 3.21
N ILE A 14 0.79 -11.46 2.42
CA ILE A 14 1.50 -10.56 1.50
C ILE A 14 2.41 -9.62 2.29
N GLN A 15 1.91 -8.99 3.36
CA GLN A 15 2.68 -8.06 4.17
C GLN A 15 3.94 -8.70 4.76
N ARG A 16 3.85 -9.94 5.26
CA ARG A 16 5.02 -10.66 5.79
C ARG A 16 6.06 -11.01 4.73
N GLY A 17 5.61 -11.39 3.52
CA GLY A 17 6.52 -11.85 2.46
C GLY A 17 7.12 -10.73 1.61
N TYR A 18 6.40 -9.62 1.46
CA TYR A 18 6.72 -8.58 0.48
C TYR A 18 6.66 -7.17 1.07
N GLY A 19 6.46 -7.02 2.38
CA GLY A 19 6.31 -5.71 3.04
C GLY A 19 7.44 -4.73 2.74
N HIS A 20 8.67 -5.22 2.59
CA HIS A 20 9.87 -4.43 2.28
C HIS A 20 9.91 -3.87 0.85
N TYR A 21 8.98 -4.27 -0.02
CA TYR A 21 8.84 -3.70 -1.36
C TYR A 21 7.83 -2.56 -1.44
N PHE A 22 7.08 -2.29 -0.37
CA PHE A 22 6.04 -1.25 -0.36
C PHE A 22 6.49 -0.05 0.45
N ASP A 23 6.40 1.15 -0.13
CA ASP A 23 6.70 2.41 0.55
C ASP A 23 5.59 2.86 1.51
N LEU A 24 4.35 2.40 1.26
CA LEU A 24 3.17 2.79 2.03
C LEU A 24 2.20 1.62 2.18
N CYS A 25 1.70 1.42 3.40
CA CYS A 25 0.63 0.46 3.70
C CYS A 25 -0.56 1.20 4.34
N LEU A 26 -1.74 1.07 3.74
CA LEU A 26 -2.98 1.68 4.25
C LEU A 26 -3.86 0.60 4.89
N THR A 27 -4.28 0.83 6.14
CA THR A 27 -5.27 -0.03 6.81
C THR A 27 -6.65 0.37 6.33
N ASN A 28 -7.41 -0.60 5.81
CA ASN A 28 -8.80 -0.40 5.36
C ASN A 28 -9.75 -0.51 6.56
N ASP A 29 -9.88 0.58 7.32
CA ASP A 29 -10.75 0.72 8.49
C ASP A 29 -12.11 1.37 8.12
N ASP A 30 -12.05 2.49 7.40
CA ASP A 30 -13.17 3.21 6.81
C ASP A 30 -12.91 3.48 5.34
N LEU A 31 -13.86 3.12 4.46
CA LEU A 31 -13.65 3.16 3.01
C LEU A 31 -13.42 4.59 2.49
N GLU A 32 -14.17 5.58 2.97
CA GLU A 32 -14.06 6.96 2.50
C GLU A 32 -12.73 7.60 2.94
N ARG A 33 -12.37 7.38 4.20
CA ARG A 33 -11.10 7.87 4.77
C ARG A 33 -9.90 7.21 4.11
N THR A 34 -9.96 5.89 3.93
CA THR A 34 -8.88 5.14 3.29
C THR A 34 -8.71 5.56 1.84
N PHE A 35 -9.81 5.77 1.12
CA PHE A 35 -9.77 6.26 -0.25
C PHE A 35 -9.20 7.67 -0.36
N SER A 36 -9.58 8.56 0.55
CA SER A 36 -9.03 9.93 0.60
C SER A 36 -7.52 9.92 0.82
N ARG A 37 -7.03 9.12 1.78
CA ARG A 37 -5.59 8.93 2.02
C ARG A 37 -4.86 8.36 0.80
N LEU A 38 -5.47 7.40 0.11
CA LEU A 38 -4.91 6.84 -1.12
C LEU A 38 -4.77 7.93 -2.19
N ARG A 39 -5.78 8.78 -2.38
CA ARG A 39 -5.72 9.89 -3.33
C ARG A 39 -4.60 10.87 -3.01
N GLU A 40 -4.49 11.28 -1.76
CA GLU A 40 -3.41 12.17 -1.30
C GLU A 40 -2.03 11.57 -1.55
N ALA A 41 -1.84 10.28 -1.24
CA ALA A 41 -0.60 9.57 -1.52
C ALA A 41 -0.28 9.53 -3.02
N MET A 42 -1.27 9.25 -3.87
CA MET A 42 -1.11 9.23 -5.33
C MET A 42 -0.76 10.60 -5.90
N ASP A 43 -1.38 11.67 -5.40
CA ASP A 43 -1.06 13.03 -5.82
C ASP A 43 0.36 13.43 -5.38
N GLY A 44 0.78 13.01 -4.18
CA GLY A 44 2.15 13.16 -3.69
C GLY A 44 3.19 12.44 -4.56
N LEU A 45 2.92 11.18 -4.92
CA LEU A 45 3.77 10.38 -5.82
C LEU A 45 3.98 11.05 -7.19
N ARG A 46 2.97 11.76 -7.69
CA ARG A 46 3.03 12.47 -8.99
C ARG A 46 3.80 13.78 -8.92
N ALA A 47 3.72 14.48 -7.79
CA ALA A 47 4.28 15.82 -7.65
C ALA A 47 5.72 15.81 -7.13
N GLN A 48 6.13 14.76 -6.41
CA GLN A 48 7.40 14.73 -5.68
C GLN A 48 8.32 13.62 -6.19
N PRO A 49 9.64 13.85 -6.27
CA PRO A 49 10.60 12.78 -6.52
C PRO A 49 10.49 11.66 -5.48
N GLN A 50 10.59 10.40 -5.93
CA GLN A 50 10.49 9.23 -5.07
C GLN A 50 11.83 8.52 -4.95
N TRP A 51 12.06 7.90 -3.79
CA TRP A 51 13.21 7.03 -3.58
C TRP A 51 13.01 5.74 -4.35
N VAL A 52 13.94 5.40 -5.23
CA VAL A 52 13.94 4.14 -5.97
C VAL A 52 15.26 3.41 -5.75
N PRO A 53 15.25 2.07 -5.72
CA PRO A 53 16.47 1.30 -5.76
C PRO A 53 17.35 1.72 -6.95
N VAL A 54 18.64 1.87 -6.70
CA VAL A 54 19.63 2.23 -7.74
C VAL A 54 19.56 1.26 -8.93
N SER A 55 19.26 -0.01 -8.68
CA SER A 55 19.09 -1.05 -9.69
C SER A 55 17.93 -0.85 -10.66
N TRP A 56 17.05 0.14 -10.46
CA TRP A 56 15.96 0.46 -11.41
C TRP A 56 16.36 1.51 -12.44
N VAL A 57 17.42 2.27 -12.15
CA VAL A 57 17.88 3.39 -12.98
C VAL A 57 19.01 2.98 -13.94
N TYR A 58 19.64 1.82 -13.69
CA TYR A 58 20.70 1.23 -14.51
C TYR A 58 20.23 -0.09 -15.12
#